data_AF-A0A151ZRU1-F1
#
_entry.id   AF-A0A151ZRU1-F1
#
_cell.length_a   1.000
_cell.length_b   1.000
_cell.length_c   1.000
_cell.angle_alpha   90.00
_cell.angle_beta   90.00
_cell.angle_gamma   90.00
#
_symmetry.space_group_name_H-M   'P 1'
#
loop_
_entity.id
_entity.type
_entity.pdbx_description
1 polymer ?
#
loop_
_entity_poly.entity_id
_entity_poly.type
_entity_poly.pdbx_seq_one_letter_code
_entity_poly.pdbx_strand_id
1 'polypeptide(L)'
;MSVPPSPSKTNPNGSIAFPNEFSKIKKSIPSTLNADLETGLFSFRGKEYPADSFSGIILREMGWKDFDKSDKERIAIHWVDQLIHVDGILFSPGGFEGESAHFGDVLNIFKPTFTFPSININDKSQDLKITYWYKDSKTKQVNFQEIVFDANGDIKSRKILSSESKQLYMGIANTLIGAGLILGYYLLKTKLK
;
A
#
# COMPACT_ATOMS: atom_id res chain seq x y z
N MET A 1 3.07 -23.74 -39.80
CA MET A 1 3.27 -23.59 -38.35
C MET A 1 2.63 -22.27 -37.96
N SER A 2 1.52 -22.28 -37.24
CA SER A 2 0.80 -21.09 -36.79
C SER A 2 1.50 -20.49 -35.56
N VAL A 3 1.78 -19.20 -35.61
CA VAL A 3 2.31 -18.42 -34.48
C VAL A 3 1.29 -18.50 -33.34
N PRO A 4 1.69 -18.81 -32.09
CA PRO A 4 0.76 -18.83 -30.97
C PRO A 4 0.19 -17.41 -30.76
N PRO A 5 -1.11 -17.27 -30.46
CA PRO A 5 -1.69 -15.95 -30.20
C PRO A 5 -0.99 -15.32 -29.00
N SER A 6 -0.50 -14.09 -29.19
CA SER A 6 0.05 -13.26 -28.12
C SER A 6 -1.03 -12.98 -27.08
N PRO A 7 -0.80 -13.21 -25.78
CA PRO A 7 -1.82 -13.00 -24.76
C PRO A 7 -1.91 -11.53 -24.38
N SER A 8 -2.42 -10.69 -25.27
CA SER A 8 -2.94 -9.37 -24.85
C SER A 8 -4.41 -9.56 -24.46
N LYS A 9 -4.66 -9.86 -23.19
CA LYS A 9 -6.01 -9.86 -22.59
C LYS A 9 -6.42 -8.43 -22.21
N THR A 10 -6.29 -7.48 -23.14
CA THR A 10 -6.93 -6.18 -23.00
C THR A 10 -8.41 -6.34 -23.37
N ASN A 11 -9.28 -5.81 -22.52
CA ASN A 11 -10.70 -5.70 -22.85
C ASN A 11 -10.88 -4.82 -24.10
N PRO A 12 -12.05 -4.87 -24.77
CA PRO A 12 -12.32 -4.06 -25.98
C PRO A 12 -12.12 -2.54 -25.80
N ASN A 13 -12.12 -2.06 -24.55
CA ASN A 13 -11.88 -0.67 -24.16
C ASN A 13 -10.42 -0.36 -23.77
N GLY A 14 -9.48 -1.30 -23.97
CA GLY A 14 -8.08 -1.16 -23.57
C GLY A 14 -7.80 -1.33 -22.07
N SER A 15 -8.79 -1.70 -21.25
CA SER A 15 -8.56 -1.96 -19.83
C SER A 15 -7.94 -3.35 -19.63
N ILE A 16 -6.93 -3.46 -18.77
CA ILE A 16 -6.36 -4.74 -18.37
C ILE A 16 -7.26 -5.36 -17.30
N ALA A 17 -7.73 -6.58 -17.55
CA ALA A 17 -8.58 -7.32 -16.61
C ALA A 17 -7.78 -8.39 -15.88
N PHE A 18 -8.11 -8.59 -14.60
CA PHE A 18 -7.69 -9.78 -13.88
C PHE A 18 -8.41 -11.02 -14.43
N PRO A 19 -7.83 -12.22 -14.30
CA PRO A 19 -8.48 -13.46 -14.73
C PRO A 19 -9.87 -13.65 -14.06
N ASN A 20 -10.85 -14.19 -14.77
CA ASN A 20 -12.23 -14.32 -14.26
C ASN A 20 -12.36 -15.12 -12.95
N GLU A 21 -11.43 -16.03 -12.70
CA GLU A 21 -11.41 -16.87 -11.49
C GLU A 21 -10.65 -16.22 -10.32
N PHE A 22 -10.12 -15.01 -10.52
CA PHE A 22 -9.42 -14.25 -9.49
C PHE A 22 -10.42 -13.49 -8.62
N SER A 23 -10.30 -13.65 -7.31
CA SER A 23 -11.11 -12.91 -6.34
C SER A 23 -10.32 -12.58 -5.08
N LYS A 24 -10.55 -11.40 -4.50
CA LYS A 24 -10.01 -11.04 -3.19
C LYS A 24 -10.86 -11.70 -2.09
N ILE A 25 -10.23 -12.42 -1.16
CA ILE A 25 -10.92 -13.20 -0.11
C ILE A 25 -10.80 -12.53 1.25
N LYS A 26 -9.57 -12.18 1.68
CA LYS A 26 -9.32 -11.51 2.95
C LYS A 26 -8.43 -10.29 2.74
N LYS A 27 -8.67 -9.27 3.55
CA LYS A 27 -7.91 -8.02 3.49
C LYS A 27 -6.61 -8.07 4.30
N SER A 28 -6.54 -8.86 5.38
CA SER A 28 -5.33 -8.95 6.22
C SER A 28 -5.03 -10.37 6.69
N ILE A 29 -3.83 -10.84 6.37
CA ILE A 29 -3.14 -12.01 6.91
C ILE A 29 -1.66 -11.64 7.15
N PRO A 30 -0.92 -12.34 8.02
CA PRO A 30 0.52 -12.13 8.18
C PRO A 30 1.26 -12.32 6.86
N SER A 31 2.17 -11.40 6.54
CA SER A 31 3.00 -11.52 5.34
C SER A 31 4.04 -12.63 5.50
N THR A 32 4.32 -13.31 4.41
CA THR A 32 5.30 -14.41 4.37
C THR A 32 6.69 -13.93 3.96
N LEU A 33 6.79 -12.75 3.36
CA LEU A 33 8.05 -12.11 2.97
C LEU A 33 8.66 -11.22 4.07
N ASN A 34 7.85 -10.82 5.06
CA ASN A 34 8.26 -9.98 6.18
C ASN A 34 7.26 -10.13 7.34
N ALA A 35 7.73 -10.56 8.51
CA ALA A 35 6.90 -10.86 9.67
C ALA A 35 6.25 -9.63 10.32
N ASP A 36 6.81 -8.44 10.10
CA ASP A 36 6.28 -7.18 10.63
C ASP A 36 5.16 -6.60 9.73
N LEU A 37 4.88 -7.25 8.59
CA LEU A 37 3.92 -6.77 7.60
C LEU A 37 2.69 -7.67 7.54
N GLU A 38 1.61 -7.09 7.03
CA GLU A 38 0.43 -7.83 6.60
C GLU A 38 0.33 -7.83 5.06
N THR A 39 -0.51 -8.71 4.55
CA THR A 39 -0.87 -8.81 3.14
C THR A 39 -2.32 -9.27 3.00
N GLY A 40 -2.91 -9.12 1.81
CA GLY A 40 -4.20 -9.71 1.50
C GLY A 40 -4.10 -11.19 1.11
N LEU A 41 -5.27 -11.82 1.05
CA LEU A 41 -5.46 -13.17 0.53
C LEU A 41 -6.39 -13.11 -0.67
N PHE A 42 -5.99 -13.75 -1.77
CA PHE A 42 -6.82 -13.91 -2.95
C PHE A 42 -7.08 -15.38 -3.24
N SER A 43 -8.13 -15.69 -4.00
CA SER A 43 -8.43 -17.01 -4.54
C SER A 43 -8.27 -16.99 -6.04
N PHE A 44 -7.72 -18.09 -6.57
CA PHE A 44 -7.65 -18.35 -8.00
C PHE A 44 -7.77 -19.84 -8.26
N ARG A 45 -8.67 -20.23 -9.17
CA ARG A 45 -8.97 -21.64 -9.50
C ARG A 45 -9.27 -22.49 -8.25
N GLY A 46 -10.00 -21.89 -7.29
CA GLY A 46 -10.39 -22.55 -6.04
C GLY A 46 -9.29 -22.71 -4.99
N LYS A 47 -8.11 -22.10 -5.19
CA LYS A 47 -7.00 -22.13 -4.23
C LYS A 47 -6.72 -20.74 -3.69
N GLU A 48 -6.41 -20.66 -2.40
CA GLU A 48 -6.09 -19.40 -1.71
C GLU A 48 -4.58 -19.13 -1.70
N TYR A 49 -4.22 -17.86 -1.90
CA TYR A 49 -2.84 -17.42 -2.09
C TYR A 49 -2.59 -16.08 -1.37
N PRO A 50 -1.53 -15.99 -0.55
CA PRO A 50 -1.01 -14.71 -0.06
C PRO A 50 -0.61 -13.79 -1.21
N ALA A 51 -1.09 -12.54 -1.18
CA ALA A 51 -0.84 -11.57 -2.25
C ALA A 51 0.63 -11.16 -2.41
N ASP A 52 1.44 -11.33 -1.36
CA ASP A 52 2.86 -10.98 -1.37
C ASP A 52 3.73 -12.10 -1.96
N SER A 53 3.52 -13.35 -1.56
CA SER A 53 4.37 -14.47 -2.02
C SER A 53 3.93 -15.12 -3.32
N PHE A 54 2.70 -14.87 -3.78
CA PHE A 54 2.13 -15.58 -4.93
C PHE A 54 1.61 -14.64 -6.03
N SER A 55 2.04 -13.38 -6.03
CA SER A 55 1.65 -12.40 -7.06
C SER A 55 1.94 -12.89 -8.48
N GLY A 56 3.09 -13.53 -8.69
CA GLY A 56 3.51 -13.95 -10.03
C GLY A 56 2.62 -15.03 -10.64
N ILE A 57 1.81 -15.75 -9.86
CA ILE A 57 0.81 -16.68 -10.43
C ILE A 57 -0.20 -15.89 -11.28
N ILE A 58 -0.76 -14.82 -10.72
CA ILE A 58 -1.78 -14.01 -11.38
C ILE A 58 -1.15 -13.09 -12.42
N LEU A 59 -0.05 -12.42 -12.07
CA LEU A 59 0.60 -11.49 -12.98
C LEU A 59 1.13 -12.19 -14.23
N ARG A 60 1.64 -13.43 -14.14
CA ARG A 60 1.97 -14.22 -15.34
C ARG A 60 0.74 -14.59 -16.18
N GLU A 61 -0.38 -14.98 -15.56
CA GLU A 61 -1.63 -15.30 -16.28
C GLU A 61 -2.23 -14.06 -16.99
N MET A 62 -1.90 -12.86 -16.51
CA MET A 62 -2.23 -11.59 -17.15
C MET A 62 -1.30 -11.24 -18.32
N GLY A 63 -0.13 -11.87 -18.43
CA GLY A 63 0.87 -11.53 -19.45
C GLY A 63 1.92 -10.52 -18.99
N TRP A 64 2.17 -10.41 -17.68
CA TRP A 64 3.08 -9.43 -17.07
C TRP A 64 4.39 -9.21 -17.83
N LYS A 65 5.04 -10.30 -18.27
CA LYS A 65 6.33 -10.23 -18.96
C LYS A 65 6.26 -9.37 -20.23
N ASP A 66 5.15 -9.47 -20.95
CA ASP A 66 4.93 -8.88 -22.27
C ASP A 66 4.28 -7.48 -22.17
N PHE A 67 3.84 -7.07 -20.98
CA PHE A 67 3.33 -5.71 -20.77
C PHE A 67 4.41 -4.67 -20.98
N ASP A 68 3.97 -3.54 -21.53
CA ASP A 68 4.80 -2.35 -21.58
C ASP A 68 5.03 -1.77 -20.17
N LYS A 69 5.93 -0.79 -20.11
CA LYS A 69 6.29 -0.13 -18.86
C LYS A 69 5.08 0.49 -18.15
N SER A 70 4.20 1.16 -18.89
CA SER A 70 3.06 1.88 -18.32
C SER A 70 2.04 0.94 -17.70
N ASP A 71 1.82 -0.21 -18.33
CA ASP A 71 0.88 -1.22 -17.84
C ASP A 71 1.45 -1.98 -16.64
N LYS A 72 2.75 -2.30 -16.65
CA LYS A 72 3.45 -2.84 -15.46
C LYS A 72 3.31 -1.89 -14.27
N GLU A 73 3.54 -0.60 -14.49
CA GLU A 73 3.40 0.43 -13.45
C GLU A 73 1.98 0.49 -12.86
N ARG A 74 0.96 0.56 -13.73
CA ARG A 74 -0.46 0.62 -13.32
C ARG A 74 -0.88 -0.62 -12.54
N ILE A 75 -0.56 -1.80 -13.04
CA ILE A 75 -0.94 -3.07 -12.39
C ILE A 75 -0.21 -3.23 -11.07
N ALA A 76 1.06 -2.84 -10.98
CA ALA A 76 1.81 -3.00 -9.75
C ALA A 76 1.31 -2.05 -8.65
N ILE A 77 0.94 -0.80 -8.98
CA ILE A 77 0.24 0.08 -8.04
C ILE A 77 -1.09 -0.55 -7.62
N HIS A 78 -1.89 -1.02 -8.57
CA HIS A 78 -3.18 -1.64 -8.25
C HIS A 78 -3.02 -2.85 -7.33
N TRP A 79 -2.03 -3.71 -7.60
CA TRP A 79 -1.72 -4.88 -6.77
C TRP A 79 -1.38 -4.45 -5.34
N VAL A 80 -0.52 -3.46 -5.18
CA VAL A 80 -0.15 -2.97 -3.85
C VAL A 80 -1.35 -2.34 -3.13
N ASP A 81 -2.07 -1.44 -3.80
CA ASP A 81 -3.18 -0.69 -3.22
C ASP A 81 -4.36 -1.59 -2.86
N GLN A 82 -4.72 -2.52 -3.74
CA GLN A 82 -5.95 -3.30 -3.62
C GLN A 82 -5.72 -4.72 -3.09
N LEU A 83 -4.52 -5.30 -3.18
CA LEU A 83 -4.28 -6.69 -2.77
C LEU A 83 -3.31 -6.80 -1.59
N ILE A 84 -2.31 -5.92 -1.49
CA ILE A 84 -1.36 -5.96 -0.36
C ILE A 84 -1.95 -5.27 0.87
N HIS A 85 -2.57 -4.09 0.70
CA HIS A 85 -3.03 -3.29 1.83
C HIS A 85 -4.54 -3.36 2.04
N VAL A 86 -4.96 -3.37 3.32
CA VAL A 86 -6.37 -3.34 3.73
C VAL A 86 -7.01 -2.00 3.37
N ASP A 87 -6.29 -0.93 3.71
CA ASP A 87 -6.72 0.48 3.65
C ASP A 87 -6.12 1.22 2.44
N GLY A 88 -5.41 0.50 1.55
CA GLY A 88 -4.74 1.08 0.39
C GLY A 88 -3.42 1.79 0.69
N ILE A 89 -2.83 2.34 -0.37
CA ILE A 89 -1.70 3.27 -0.26
C ILE A 89 -2.23 4.68 0.01
N LEU A 90 -1.47 5.49 0.74
CA LEU A 90 -1.76 6.91 0.85
C LEU A 90 -1.62 7.55 -0.53
N PHE A 91 -2.55 8.45 -0.87
CA PHE A 91 -2.62 9.13 -2.17
C PHE A 91 -2.88 8.22 -3.38
N SER A 92 -3.62 7.12 -3.17
CA SER A 92 -4.10 6.29 -4.30
C SER A 92 -5.23 6.99 -5.06
N PRO A 93 -5.42 6.74 -6.38
CA PRO A 93 -6.50 7.35 -7.19
C PRO A 93 -7.95 7.00 -6.77
N GLY A 94 -8.16 6.34 -5.63
CA GLY A 94 -9.47 6.19 -4.98
C GLY A 94 -9.39 6.32 -3.45
N GLY A 95 -8.24 6.74 -2.93
CA GLY A 95 -7.91 6.82 -1.51
C GLY A 95 -7.55 8.23 -1.11
N PHE A 96 -8.53 8.89 -0.48
CA PHE A 96 -8.35 10.07 0.38
C PHE A 96 -7.99 11.37 -0.35
N GLU A 97 -8.97 11.90 -1.11
CA GLU A 97 -9.04 13.32 -1.45
C GLU A 97 -9.07 14.17 -0.17
N GLY A 98 -7.92 14.74 0.21
CA GLY A 98 -7.83 15.65 1.35
C GLY A 98 -6.52 15.51 2.13
N GLU A 99 -5.44 16.07 1.59
CA GLU A 99 -4.12 16.17 2.24
C GLU A 99 -4.17 16.77 3.66
N SER A 100 -5.20 17.57 3.98
CA SER A 100 -5.35 18.30 5.25
C SER A 100 -6.21 17.57 6.29
N ALA A 101 -7.26 16.84 5.87
CA ALA A 101 -8.27 16.29 6.79
C ALA A 101 -7.76 15.12 7.65
N HIS A 102 -6.69 14.42 7.22
CA HIS A 102 -6.18 13.24 7.91
C HIS A 102 -5.07 13.51 8.92
N PHE A 103 -4.39 14.66 8.83
CA PHE A 103 -3.20 14.94 9.65
C PHE A 103 -3.44 16.01 10.73
N GLY A 104 -4.66 16.52 10.85
CA GLY A 104 -5.02 17.57 11.81
C GLY A 104 -4.40 18.93 11.47
N ASP A 105 -5.14 20.00 11.76
CA ASP A 105 -4.72 21.38 11.50
C ASP A 105 -3.72 21.93 12.54
N VAL A 106 -3.33 21.13 13.53
CA VAL A 106 -2.48 21.60 14.63
C VAL A 106 -1.03 21.67 14.16
N LEU A 107 -0.57 22.87 13.82
CA LEU A 107 0.82 23.34 13.67
C LEU A 107 1.89 22.24 13.78
N ASN A 108 1.96 21.40 12.75
CA ASN A 108 2.84 20.24 12.74
C ASN A 108 4.08 20.57 11.90
N ILE A 109 5.02 21.27 12.53
CA ILE A 109 6.37 21.57 12.02
C ILE A 109 7.24 20.31 11.82
N PHE A 110 6.71 19.14 12.16
CA PHE A 110 7.32 17.82 11.95
C PHE A 110 6.51 16.92 11.02
N LYS A 111 5.58 17.48 10.22
CA LYS A 111 4.85 16.71 9.18
C LYS A 111 5.88 16.03 8.27
N PRO A 112 5.80 14.71 8.07
CA PRO A 112 6.57 14.07 7.02
C PRO A 112 6.17 14.72 5.69
N THR A 113 7.16 15.10 4.89
CA THR A 113 6.88 15.44 3.49
C THR A 113 6.44 14.15 2.81
N PHE A 114 5.13 13.97 2.67
CA PHE A 114 4.60 12.86 1.92
C PHE A 114 4.93 13.02 0.45
N THR A 115 5.25 11.91 -0.19
CA THR A 115 5.54 11.84 -1.61
C THR A 115 4.55 10.90 -2.28
N PHE A 116 4.17 11.22 -3.51
CA PHE A 116 3.40 10.30 -4.34
C PHE A 116 4.14 8.96 -4.50
N PRO A 117 3.42 7.85 -4.72
CA PRO A 117 4.03 6.58 -5.06
C PRO A 117 4.99 6.75 -6.25
N SER A 118 6.21 6.27 -6.12
CA SER A 118 7.21 6.35 -7.18
C SER A 118 7.59 4.95 -7.65
N ILE A 119 7.70 4.79 -8.96
CA ILE A 119 8.07 3.54 -9.60
C ILE A 119 9.38 3.74 -10.35
N ASN A 120 10.27 2.76 -10.21
CA ASN A 120 11.51 2.70 -10.96
C ASN A 120 11.68 1.28 -11.52
N ILE A 121 11.96 1.18 -12.81
CA ILE A 121 12.27 -0.09 -13.46
C ILE A 121 13.76 -0.12 -13.74
N ASN A 122 14.43 -1.18 -13.28
CA ASN A 122 15.82 -1.42 -13.61
C ASN A 122 15.91 -2.03 -15.01
N ASP A 123 16.46 -1.29 -15.98
CA ASP A 123 16.55 -1.74 -17.38
C ASP A 123 17.34 -3.04 -17.56
N LYS A 124 18.31 -3.34 -16.67
CA LYS A 124 19.13 -4.55 -16.76
C LYS A 124 18.45 -5.79 -16.18
N SER A 125 17.88 -5.67 -14.98
CA SER A 125 17.22 -6.81 -14.32
C SER A 125 15.73 -6.95 -14.65
N GLN A 126 15.13 -5.92 -15.25
CA GLN A 126 13.69 -5.77 -15.44
C GLN A 126 12.89 -5.83 -14.13
N ASP A 127 13.56 -5.58 -13.00
CA ASP A 127 12.90 -5.47 -11.71
C ASP A 127 12.18 -4.13 -11.60
N LEU A 128 10.93 -4.18 -11.15
CA LEU A 128 10.09 -3.01 -10.91
C LEU A 128 10.03 -2.75 -9.40
N LYS A 129 10.58 -1.62 -8.99
CA LYS A 129 10.57 -1.14 -7.61
C LYS A 129 9.49 -0.09 -7.43
N ILE A 130 8.69 -0.23 -6.38
CA ILE A 130 7.72 0.79 -5.95
C ILE A 130 8.04 1.21 -4.54
N THR A 131 8.04 2.51 -4.29
CA THR A 131 8.08 3.09 -2.96
C THR A 131 6.86 3.95 -2.71
N TYR A 132 6.21 3.75 -1.58
CA TYR A 132 4.94 4.39 -1.26
C TYR A 132 4.72 4.46 0.24
N TRP A 133 3.80 5.33 0.65
CA TRP A 133 3.34 5.43 2.03
C TRP A 133 2.05 4.63 2.22
N TYR A 134 1.92 3.93 3.34
CA TYR A 134 0.69 3.24 3.71
C TYR A 134 0.41 3.39 5.20
N LYS A 135 -0.86 3.25 5.58
CA LYS A 135 -1.28 3.22 6.98
C LYS A 135 -1.44 1.77 7.43
N ASP A 136 -0.70 1.39 8.45
CA ASP A 136 -0.81 0.07 9.06
C ASP A 136 -2.13 -0.04 9.82
N SER A 137 -2.95 -1.03 9.44
CA SER A 137 -4.30 -1.17 10.00
C SER A 137 -4.30 -1.57 11.48
N LYS A 138 -3.24 -2.26 11.95
CA LYS A 138 -3.10 -2.75 13.32
C LYS A 138 -2.51 -1.69 14.24
N THR A 139 -1.35 -1.14 13.87
CA THR A 139 -0.61 -0.19 14.71
C THR A 139 -1.08 1.24 14.51
N LYS A 140 -1.88 1.50 13.46
CA LYS A 140 -2.30 2.82 13.00
C LYS A 140 -1.16 3.73 12.54
N GLN A 141 0.09 3.25 12.53
CA GLN A 141 1.26 4.01 12.10
C GLN A 141 1.28 4.17 10.59
N VAL A 142 1.88 5.26 10.13
CA VAL A 142 2.16 5.48 8.71
C VAL A 142 3.59 5.06 8.43
N ASN A 143 3.77 4.16 7.46
CA ASN A 143 5.05 3.57 7.12
C ASN A 143 5.42 3.88 5.66
N PHE A 144 6.71 4.13 5.42
CA PHE A 144 7.25 4.20 4.07
C PHE A 144 7.80 2.83 3.66
N GLN A 145 7.20 2.23 2.64
CA GLN A 145 7.49 0.88 2.22
C GLN A 145 8.09 0.84 0.82
N GLU A 146 9.03 -0.07 0.63
CA GLU A 146 9.51 -0.53 -0.67
C GLU A 146 8.96 -1.93 -0.97
N ILE A 147 8.56 -2.14 -2.22
CA ILE A 147 8.28 -3.45 -2.78
C ILE A 147 9.01 -3.59 -4.11
N VAL A 148 9.55 -4.78 -4.38
CA VAL A 148 10.25 -5.08 -5.63
C VAL A 148 9.59 -6.28 -6.29
N PHE A 149 9.04 -6.07 -7.49
CA PHE A 149 8.58 -7.11 -8.39
C PHE A 149 9.72 -7.49 -9.34
N ASP A 150 9.83 -8.77 -9.67
CA ASP A 150 10.77 -9.24 -10.67
C ASP A 150 10.18 -9.24 -12.08
N ALA A 151 11.01 -9.63 -13.05
CA ALA A 151 10.63 -9.76 -14.45
C ALA A 151 9.45 -10.71 -14.70
N ASN A 152 9.13 -11.61 -13.76
CA ASN A 152 8.03 -12.57 -13.84
C ASN A 152 6.78 -12.12 -13.05
N GLY A 153 6.86 -10.99 -12.33
CA GLY A 153 5.78 -10.48 -11.48
C GLY A 153 5.74 -11.12 -10.10
N ASP A 154 6.79 -11.86 -9.70
CA ASP A 154 6.95 -12.32 -8.32
C ASP A 154 7.51 -11.17 -7.47
N ILE A 155 6.98 -10.98 -6.25
CA ILE A 155 7.54 -10.00 -5.32
C ILE A 155 8.78 -10.59 -4.68
N LYS A 156 9.95 -10.04 -5.01
CA LYS A 156 11.26 -10.42 -4.46
C LYS A 156 11.44 -9.97 -3.02
N SER A 157 10.94 -8.79 -2.67
CA SER A 157 11.14 -8.24 -1.33
C SER A 157 10.11 -7.19 -0.96
N ARG A 158 9.87 -7.10 0.35
CA ARG A 158 9.09 -6.04 1.00
C ARG A 158 9.86 -5.53 2.20
N LYS A 159 10.12 -4.23 2.24
CA LYS A 159 10.91 -3.61 3.31
C LYS A 159 10.28 -2.29 3.74
N ILE A 160 10.25 -2.05 5.03
CA ILE A 160 9.98 -0.72 5.58
C ILE A 160 11.31 0.04 5.52
N LEU A 161 11.36 1.17 4.81
CA LEU A 161 12.63 1.79 4.40
C LEU A 161 13.36 2.56 5.49
N SER A 162 12.71 3.06 6.55
CA SER A 162 13.40 3.40 7.79
C SER A 162 12.44 3.71 8.94
N SER A 163 12.98 3.58 10.16
CA SER A 163 12.35 3.86 11.45
C SER A 163 12.45 5.32 11.90
N GLU A 164 13.22 6.17 11.22
CA GLU A 164 13.34 7.61 11.54
C GLU A 164 12.15 8.42 10.98
N SER A 165 11.41 7.83 10.04
CA SER A 165 10.11 8.29 9.55
C SER A 165 8.94 7.45 10.11
N LYS A 166 9.19 6.58 11.10
CA LYS A 166 8.12 5.97 11.93
C LYS A 166 7.66 7.00 12.95
N GLN A 167 6.65 7.78 12.59
CA GLN A 167 5.97 8.62 13.56
C GLN A 167 4.76 7.86 14.12
N LEU A 168 4.65 7.84 15.45
CA LEU A 168 3.48 7.31 16.13
C LEU A 168 2.28 8.18 15.72
N TYR A 169 1.43 7.67 14.83
CA TYR A 169 0.14 8.29 14.57
C TYR A 169 -0.75 8.02 15.79
N MET A 170 -0.60 8.86 16.82
CA MET A 170 -1.72 9.14 17.68
C MET A 170 -2.66 10.01 16.84
N GLY A 171 -3.56 9.37 16.09
CA GLY A 171 -4.81 10.06 15.81
C GLY A 171 -5.28 10.61 17.15
N ILE A 172 -5.53 11.91 17.25
CA ILE A 172 -6.00 12.51 18.50
C ILE A 172 -7.40 11.95 18.75
N ALA A 173 -7.44 10.77 19.35
CA ALA A 173 -8.55 10.26 20.10
C ALA A 173 -8.19 10.53 21.57
N ASN A 174 -8.74 11.63 22.10
CA ASN A 174 -8.92 11.95 23.51
C ASN A 174 -7.82 12.65 24.34
N THR A 175 -6.68 13.06 23.78
CA THR A 175 -5.68 13.86 24.55
C THR A 175 -5.96 15.36 24.63
N LEU A 176 -7.19 15.81 24.38
CA LEU A 176 -7.66 17.13 24.86
C LEU A 176 -8.22 17.09 26.29
N ILE A 177 -8.42 15.90 26.88
CA ILE A 177 -8.94 15.80 28.26
C ILE A 177 -7.79 15.95 29.28
N GLY A 178 -6.57 15.48 28.98
CA GLY A 178 -5.44 15.55 29.92
C GLY A 178 -4.88 16.96 30.14
N ALA A 179 -4.59 17.70 29.06
CA ALA A 179 -4.01 19.05 29.16
C ALA A 179 -5.05 20.09 29.61
N GLY A 180 -6.32 19.92 29.22
CA GLY A 180 -7.43 20.77 29.66
C GLY A 180 -7.74 20.62 31.15
N LEU A 181 -7.64 19.42 31.72
CA LEU A 181 -7.87 19.19 33.15
C LEU A 181 -6.75 19.77 34.03
N ILE A 182 -5.49 19.74 33.57
CA ILE A 182 -4.36 20.31 34.34
C ILE A 182 -4.41 21.85 34.33
N LEU A 183 -4.71 22.48 33.18
CA LEU A 183 -4.90 23.93 33.09
C LEU A 183 -6.18 24.41 33.80
N GLY A 184 -7.28 23.65 33.70
CA GLY A 184 -8.53 23.94 34.41
C GLY A 184 -8.37 23.90 35.93
N TYR A 185 -7.66 22.90 36.46
CA TYR A 185 -7.36 22.79 37.89
C TYR A 185 -6.50 23.95 38.40
N TYR A 186 -5.49 24.38 37.63
CA TYR A 186 -4.60 25.48 38.03
C TYR A 186 -5.29 26.85 38.03
N LEU A 187 -6.21 27.09 37.08
CA LEU A 187 -7.00 28.32 37.01
C LEU A 187 -8.10 28.39 38.09
N LEU A 188 -8.69 27.26 38.49
CA LEU A 188 -9.62 27.20 39.63
C LEU A 188 -8.90 27.48 40.95
N LYS A 189 -7.69 26.95 41.15
CA LYS A 189 -6.91 27.15 42.38
C LYS A 189 -6.41 28.59 42.56
N THR A 190 -6.21 29.33 41.47
CA THR A 190 -5.73 30.72 41.51
C THR A 190 -6.84 31.76 41.67
N LYS A 191 -8.09 31.44 41.33
CA LYS A 191 -9.27 32.30 41.59
C LYS A 191 -9.89 32.15 42.99
N LEU A 192 -9.48 31.13 43.76
CA LEU A 192 -9.95 30.86 45.13
C LEU A 192 -9.00 31.42 46.22
N LYS A 193 -8.11 32.35 45.85
CA LYS A 193 -7.28 33.12 46.79
C LYS A 193 -7.71 34.57 46.83
#